data_AF-A0A2A5WSE9-F1
#
_entry.id   AF-A0A2A5WSE9-F1
#
_cell.length_a   1.000
_cell.length_b   1.000
_cell.length_c   1.000
_cell.angle_alpha   90.00
_cell.angle_beta   90.00
_cell.angle_gamma   90.00
#
_symmetry.space_group_name_H-M   'P 1'
#
loop_
_entity.id
_entity.type
_entity.pdbx_description
1 polymer ?
#
loop_
_entity_poly.entity_id
_entity_poly.type
_entity_poly.pdbx_seq_one_letter_code
_entity_poly.pdbx_strand_id
1 'polypeptide(L)'
;MGKQLNVQLGGVSTHVKTYGDLVTSIINPSHKLSRGNDPATVAETGESVMRNYNETLTVQELIDFVAFLQDEYEVWVPDYYTYPGM
;
A
#
# COMPACT_ATOMS: atom_id res chain seq x y z
N MET A 1 -12.10 20.28 -18.37
CA MET A 1 -10.98 20.58 -17.46
C MET A 1 -10.69 19.30 -16.68
N GLY A 2 -9.64 18.56 -17.02
CA GLY A 2 -9.31 17.31 -16.32
C GLY A 2 -8.79 17.62 -14.93
N LYS A 3 -9.41 17.07 -13.89
CA LYS A 3 -8.91 17.17 -12.51
C LYS A 3 -7.53 16.48 -12.47
N GLN A 4 -6.47 17.25 -12.27
CA GLN A 4 -5.13 16.70 -12.07
C GLN A 4 -5.15 15.93 -10.75
N LEU A 5 -5.16 14.59 -10.85
CA LEU A 5 -5.12 13.70 -9.69
C LEU A 5 -3.66 13.57 -9.27
N ASN A 6 -3.22 14.42 -8.33
CA ASN A 6 -1.98 14.20 -7.61
C ASN A 6 -2.23 13.14 -6.54
N VAL A 7 -2.02 11.87 -6.90
CA VAL A 7 -2.01 10.75 -5.96
C VAL A 7 -0.55 10.51 -5.60
N GLN A 8 -0.19 10.75 -4.34
CA GLN A 8 1.10 10.33 -3.80
C GLN A 8 1.13 8.80 -3.82
N LEU A 9 2.04 8.22 -4.60
CA LEU A 9 2.36 6.80 -4.54
C LEU A 9 3.57 6.61 -3.62
N GLY A 10 3.67 5.43 -3.01
CA GLY A 10 4.80 5.12 -2.14
C GLY A 10 4.80 5.88 -0.81
N GLY A 11 6.00 6.21 -0.34
CA GLY A 11 6.22 6.96 0.89
C GLY A 11 6.93 6.19 1.98
N VAL A 12 7.36 6.93 3.00
CA VAL A 12 8.22 6.40 4.06
C VAL A 12 7.45 5.49 4.99
N SER A 13 7.87 4.23 5.09
CA SER A 13 7.31 3.26 6.04
C SER A 13 8.37 2.74 7.00
N THR A 14 7.97 2.51 8.24
CA THR A 14 8.80 1.83 9.25
C THR A 14 8.98 0.33 8.97
N HIS A 15 8.26 -0.20 7.98
CA HIS A 15 8.28 -1.61 7.62
C HIS A 15 8.58 -1.75 6.13
N VAL A 16 9.46 -2.69 5.79
CA VAL A 16 9.73 -3.07 4.41
C VAL A 16 8.42 -3.54 3.77
N LYS A 17 8.01 -2.91 2.67
CA LYS A 17 6.91 -3.41 1.83
C LYS A 17 7.50 -4.45 0.90
N THR A 18 7.17 -5.71 1.13
CA THR A 18 7.64 -6.78 0.27
C THR A 18 6.77 -6.86 -0.98
N TYR A 19 7.31 -7.47 -2.05
CA TYR A 19 6.53 -7.85 -3.23
C TYR A 19 5.24 -8.61 -2.85
N GLY A 20 5.35 -9.54 -1.89
CA GLY A 20 4.21 -10.32 -1.41
C GLY A 20 3.15 -9.49 -0.70
N ASP A 21 3.56 -8.48 0.08
CA ASP A 21 2.61 -7.54 0.71
C ASP A 21 1.83 -6.77 -0.35
N LEU A 22 2.54 -6.22 -1.35
CA LEU A 22 1.92 -5.41 -2.42
C LEU A 22 0.97 -6.25 -3.27
N VAL A 23 1.39 -7.44 -3.72
CA VAL A 23 0.51 -8.36 -4.45
C VAL A 23 -0.74 -8.67 -3.64
N THR A 24 -0.58 -9.05 -2.37
CA THR A 24 -1.71 -9.42 -1.51
C THR A 24 -2.69 -8.26 -1.35
N SER A 25 -2.18 -7.04 -1.14
CA SER A 25 -3.01 -5.83 -1.02
C SER A 25 -3.73 -5.46 -2.32
N ILE A 26 -3.20 -5.81 -3.50
CA ILE A 26 -3.87 -5.54 -4.78
C ILE A 26 -4.95 -6.58 -5.07
N ILE A 27 -4.64 -7.87 -4.87
CA ILE A 27 -5.56 -8.96 -5.21
C ILE A 27 -6.69 -9.15 -4.18
N ASN A 28 -6.44 -8.72 -2.93
CA ASN A 28 -7.41 -8.75 -1.84
C ASN A 28 -7.34 -7.45 -1.02
N PRO A 29 -7.91 -6.35 -1.53
CA PRO A 29 -7.78 -5.01 -0.94
C PRO A 29 -8.28 -4.89 0.51
N SER A 30 -9.23 -5.73 0.92
CA SER A 30 -9.76 -5.73 2.29
C SER A 30 -8.92 -6.56 3.28
N HIS A 31 -7.87 -7.26 2.83
CA HIS A 31 -7.06 -8.14 3.69
C HIS A 31 -6.30 -7.39 4.79
N LYS A 32 -5.81 -6.19 4.48
CA LYS A 32 -4.98 -5.38 5.39
C LYS A 32 -5.21 -3.90 5.15
N LEU A 33 -6.05 -3.30 5.99
CA LEU A 33 -6.37 -1.88 5.96
C LEU A 33 -5.49 -1.09 6.95
N SER A 34 -5.22 0.17 6.63
CA SER A 34 -4.53 1.08 7.55
C SER A 34 -5.35 1.28 8.84
N ARG A 35 -4.66 1.58 9.95
CA ARG A 35 -5.35 1.93 11.20
C ARG A 35 -6.09 3.24 11.03
N GLY A 36 -7.33 3.27 11.52
CA GLY A 36 -8.24 4.40 11.34
C GLY A 36 -9.17 4.15 10.17
N ASN A 37 -10.47 4.23 10.42
CA ASN A 37 -11.49 4.13 9.37
C ASN A 37 -11.53 5.45 8.62
N ASP A 38 -10.67 5.59 7.60
CA ASP A 38 -10.74 6.73 6.69
C ASP A 38 -11.82 6.45 5.63
N PRO A 39 -12.93 7.21 5.61
CA PRO A 39 -14.00 7.01 4.63
C PRO A 39 -13.55 7.23 3.18
N ALA A 40 -12.37 7.83 2.94
CA ALA A 40 -11.77 7.91 1.61
C ALA A 40 -11.19 6.57 1.11
N THR A 41 -10.90 5.62 2.00
CA THR A 41 -10.25 4.34 1.68
C THR A 41 -11.01 3.10 2.17
N VAL A 42 -11.94 3.27 3.12
CA VAL A 42 -12.72 2.20 3.75
C VAL A 42 -14.20 2.55 3.76
N ALA A 43 -15.05 1.62 3.32
CA ALA A 43 -16.50 1.75 3.35
C ALA A 43 -17.06 1.61 4.77
N GLU A 44 -18.31 2.01 4.99
CA GLU A 44 -18.99 1.82 6.29
C GLU A 44 -19.06 0.35 6.74
N THR A 45 -19.02 -0.59 5.78
CA THR A 45 -18.97 -2.03 6.04
C THR A 45 -17.62 -2.51 6.57
N GLY A 46 -16.59 -1.65 6.57
CA GLY A 46 -15.22 -1.99 6.94
C GLY A 46 -14.39 -2.60 5.79
N GLU A 47 -14.91 -2.61 4.56
CA GLU A 47 -14.21 -3.11 3.38
C GLU A 47 -13.47 -1.99 2.64
N SER A 48 -12.42 -2.35 1.90
CA SER A 48 -11.74 -1.38 1.03
C SER A 48 -12.68 -0.85 -0.04
N VAL A 49 -12.62 0.46 -0.31
CA VAL A 49 -13.31 1.06 -1.47
C VAL A 49 -12.52 0.88 -2.77
N MET A 50 -11.33 0.28 -2.71
CA MET A 50 -10.51 -0.02 -3.88
C MET A 50 -11.25 -1.00 -4.79
N ARG A 51 -11.32 -0.65 -6.09
CA ARG A 51 -11.88 -1.54 -7.11
C ARG A 51 -11.09 -2.85 -7.16
N ASN A 52 -11.80 -3.98 -7.25
CA ASN A 52 -11.18 -5.26 -7.52
C ASN A 52 -10.73 -5.33 -8.99
N TYR A 53 -9.44 -5.62 -9.21
CA TYR A 53 -8.82 -5.68 -10.54
C TYR A 53 -8.49 -7.10 -11.01
N ASN A 54 -8.82 -8.15 -10.24
CA ASN A 54 -8.42 -9.53 -10.51
C ASN A 54 -8.91 -10.07 -11.86
N GLU A 55 -10.05 -9.58 -12.35
CA GLU A 55 -10.63 -10.00 -13.62
C GLU A 55 -10.21 -9.11 -14.81
N THR A 56 -9.50 -8.01 -14.53
CA THR A 56 -9.21 -6.96 -15.51
C THR A 56 -7.72 -6.79 -15.79
N LEU A 57 -6.86 -6.99 -14.79
CA LEU A 57 -5.41 -6.99 -14.99
C LEU A 57 -4.95 -8.37 -15.42
N THR A 58 -4.12 -8.42 -16.45
CA THR A 58 -3.35 -9.61 -16.78
C THR A 58 -2.28 -9.86 -15.71
N VAL A 59 -1.75 -11.09 -15.67
CA VAL A 59 -0.64 -11.43 -14.77
C VAL A 59 0.57 -10.54 -15.02
N GLN A 60 0.88 -10.22 -16.29
CA GLN A 60 2.01 -9.37 -16.63
C GLN A 60 1.80 -7.94 -16.13
N GLU A 61 0.62 -7.35 -16.34
CA GLU A 61 0.32 -6.00 -15.84
C GLU A 61 0.35 -5.93 -14.31
N LEU A 62 -0.08 -6.98 -13.62
CA LEU A 62 0.04 -7.05 -12.16
C LEU A 62 1.51 -7.07 -11.71
N ILE A 63 2.36 -7.87 -12.38
CA ILE A 63 3.81 -7.93 -12.10
C ILE A 63 4.44 -6.56 -12.31
N ASP A 64 4.16 -5.93 -13.46
CA ASP A 64 4.73 -4.64 -13.82
C ASP A 64 4.26 -3.53 -12.85
N PHE A 65 2.98 -3.57 -12.45
CA PHE A 65 2.43 -2.63 -11.48
C PHE A 65 3.05 -2.78 -10.10
N VAL A 66 3.24 -4.01 -9.62
CA VAL A 66 3.88 -4.25 -8.33
C VAL A 66 5.35 -3.84 -8.36
N ALA A 67 6.07 -4.13 -9.45
CA ALA A 67 7.46 -3.71 -9.62
C ALA A 67 7.59 -2.18 -9.59
N PHE A 68 6.69 -1.47 -10.30
CA PHE A 68 6.63 -0.02 -10.26
C PHE A 68 6.36 0.50 -8.84
N LEU A 69 5.35 -0.02 -8.14
CA LEU A 69 5.05 0.41 -6.77
C LEU A 69 6.21 0.15 -5.81
N GLN A 70 6.91 -0.98 -5.95
CA GLN A 70 8.00 -1.35 -5.06
C GLN A 70 9.16 -0.34 -5.11
N ASP A 71 9.43 0.24 -6.28
CA ASP A 71 10.47 1.27 -6.47
C ASP A 71 10.12 2.59 -5.75
N GLU A 72 8.84 2.87 -5.53
CA GLU A 72 8.35 4.08 -4.87
C GLU A 72 8.33 4.01 -3.34
N TYR A 73 8.60 2.82 -2.75
CA TYR A 73 8.61 2.66 -1.29
C TYR A 73 10.03 2.70 -0.72
N GLU A 74 10.28 3.73 0.09
CA GLU A 74 11.51 3.83 0.88
C GLU A 74 11.32 3.22 2.27
N VAL A 75 12.32 2.43 2.69
CA VAL A 75 12.38 1.89 4.05
C VAL A 75 13.07 2.90 4.94
N TRP A 76 12.36 3.40 5.95
CA TRP A 76 12.98 4.18 7.01
C TRP A 76 13.10 3.33 8.27
N VAL A 77 14.32 3.20 8.76
CA VAL A 77 14.61 2.51 10.02
C VAL A 77 14.69 3.58 11.12
N PRO A 78 13.84 3.50 12.16
CA PRO A 78 13.93 4.44 13.28
C PRO A 78 15.27 4.31 14.00
N ASP A 79 15.88 5.44 14.35
CA ASP A 79 17.00 5.45 15.29
C ASP A 79 16.48 5.03 16.66
N TYR A 80 16.83 3.82 17.10
CA TYR A 80 16.54 3.36 18.45
C TYR A 80 17.58 3.97 19.40
N TYR A 81 17.14 4.83 20.33
CA TYR A 81 17.97 5.19 21.48
C TYR A 81 18.16 3.94 22.36
N THR A 82 19.34 3.33 22.30
CA THR A 82 19.77 2.37 23.32
C THR A 82 20.00 3.12 24.62
N TYR A 83 19.12 2.93 25.61
CA TYR A 83 19.38 3.38 26.97
C TYR A 83 20.54 2.55 27.55
N PRO A 84 21.71 3.14 27.83
CA PRO A 84 22.78 2.40 28.48
C PRO A 84 22.40 2.25 29.97
N GLY A 85 22.01 1.04 30.40
CA GLY A 85 21.86 0.74 31.83
C GLY A 85 20.67 -0.09 32.30
N MET A 86 20.06 -0.94 31.47
CA MET A 86 19.35 -2.15 31.99
C MET A 86 20.23 -3.38 31.79
#